data_AF-B6XBA6-F1
#
_entry.id   AF-B6XBA6-F1
#
_cell.length_a   1.000
_cell.length_b   1.000
_cell.length_c   1.000
_cell.angle_alpha   90.00
_cell.angle_beta   90.00
_cell.angle_gamma   90.00
#
_symmetry.space_group_name_H-M   'P 1'
#
loop_
_entity.id
_entity.type
_entity.pdbx_description
1 polymer ?
#
loop_
_entity_poly.entity_id
_entity_poly.type
_entity_poly.pdbx_seq_one_letter_code
_entity_poly.pdbx_strand_id
1 'polypeptide(L)'
;MATLLINDVNKLHEEDTQQLNVAIKKLDKQNTLHTRQFKQINSRFEQLESKINQTARDANAGIASVAAMTNIPYSTGTRFSAGLGVGNFKNGKAIAAGAQYQIKQNLNVRSSVSWNNSDSTVIGAGIAYGW
;
A
#
# COMPACT_ATOMS: atom_id res chain seq x y z
N MET A 1 60.75 -25.30 -42.70
CA MET A 1 59.68 -26.03 -41.96
C MET A 1 59.37 -25.44 -40.58
N ALA A 2 60.35 -24.99 -39.79
CA ALA A 2 60.10 -24.45 -38.44
C ALA A 2 59.27 -23.14 -38.41
N THR A 3 59.43 -22.24 -39.38
CA THR A 3 58.74 -20.93 -39.40
C THR A 3 57.23 -21.03 -39.66
N LEU A 4 56.78 -22.05 -40.41
CA LEU A 4 55.35 -22.26 -40.68
C LEU A 4 54.61 -22.72 -39.43
N LEU A 5 55.23 -23.60 -38.63
CA LEU A 5 54.66 -24.09 -37.37
C LEU A 5 54.49 -22.98 -36.33
N ILE A 6 55.40 -22.00 -36.28
CA ILE A 6 55.34 -20.88 -35.32
C ILE A 6 54.18 -19.93 -35.65
N ASN A 7 53.94 -19.67 -36.94
CA ASN A 7 52.84 -18.79 -37.37
C ASN A 7 51.47 -19.43 -37.13
N ASP A 8 51.33 -20.74 -37.36
CA ASP A 8 50.07 -21.45 -37.06
C ASP A 8 49.77 -21.48 -35.56
N VAL A 9 50.79 -21.63 -34.70
CA VAL A 9 50.63 -21.59 -33.24
C VAL A 9 50.22 -20.20 -32.76
N ASN A 10 50.83 -19.13 -33.27
CA ASN A 10 50.46 -17.76 -32.88
C ASN A 10 49.02 -17.42 -33.28
N LYS A 11 48.60 -17.85 -34.47
CA LYS A 11 47.25 -17.61 -34.97
C LYS A 11 46.18 -18.38 -34.17
N LEU A 12 46.48 -19.63 -33.79
CA LEU A 12 45.63 -20.42 -32.91
C LEU A 12 45.47 -19.75 -31.52
N HIS A 13 46.55 -19.18 -30.99
CA HIS A 13 46.54 -18.49 -29.69
C HIS A 13 45.72 -17.18 -29.72
N GLU A 14 45.73 -16.46 -30.84
CA GLU A 14 44.90 -15.27 -31.04
C GLU A 14 43.41 -15.62 -31.13
N GLU A 15 43.06 -16.75 -31.75
CA GLU A 15 41.66 -17.20 -31.82
C GLU A 15 41.13 -17.65 -30.44
N ASP A 16 41.93 -18.39 -29.67
CA ASP A 16 41.56 -18.83 -28.32
C ASP A 16 41.37 -17.65 -27.36
N THR A 17 42.25 -16.64 -27.43
CA THR A 17 42.13 -15.43 -26.59
C THR A 17 40.92 -14.57 -26.97
N GLN A 18 40.57 -14.49 -28.25
CA GLN A 18 39.36 -13.78 -28.69
C GLN A 18 38.07 -14.49 -28.23
N GLN A 19 38.02 -15.82 -28.34
CA GLN A 19 36.87 -16.61 -27.87
C GLN A 19 36.69 -16.48 -26.36
N LEU A 20 37.79 -16.48 -25.60
CA LEU A 20 37.78 -16.27 -24.15
C LEU A 20 37.22 -14.90 -23.77
N ASN A 21 37.64 -13.83 -24.46
CA ASN A 21 37.14 -12.46 -24.21
C ASN A 21 35.64 -12.31 -24.51
N VAL A 22 35.14 -12.99 -25.54
CA VAL A 22 33.71 -13.00 -25.88
C VAL A 22 32.90 -13.73 -24.80
N ALA A 23 33.41 -14.83 -24.26
CA ALA A 23 32.78 -15.56 -23.17
C ALA A 23 32.71 -14.69 -21.90
N ILE A 24 33.82 -14.07 -21.49
CA ILE A 24 33.88 -13.18 -20.32
C ILE A 24 32.87 -12.03 -20.45
N LYS A 25 32.80 -11.37 -21.61
CA LYS A 25 31.85 -10.27 -21.86
C LYS A 25 30.39 -10.71 -21.78
N LYS A 26 30.07 -11.96 -22.15
CA LYS A 26 28.72 -12.53 -21.99
C LYS A 26 28.41 -12.81 -20.52
N LEU A 27 29.36 -13.37 -19.76
CA LEU A 27 29.22 -13.59 -18.32
C LEU A 27 29.01 -12.26 -17.57
N ASP A 28 29.79 -11.23 -17.88
CA ASP A 28 29.65 -9.89 -17.25
C ASP A 28 28.29 -9.27 -17.55
N LYS A 29 27.80 -9.41 -18.79
CA LYS A 29 26.48 -8.93 -19.18
C LYS A 29 25.38 -9.70 -18.44
N GLN A 30 25.50 -11.02 -18.28
CA GLN A 30 24.57 -11.81 -17.48
C GLN A 30 24.63 -11.40 -16.01
N ASN A 31 25.80 -11.32 -15.39
CA ASN A 31 25.96 -10.89 -13.99
C ASN A 31 25.39 -9.49 -13.74
N THR A 32 25.57 -8.56 -14.69
CA THR A 32 25.00 -7.22 -14.60
C THR A 32 23.47 -7.24 -14.71
N LEU A 33 22.91 -8.08 -15.60
CA LEU A 33 21.46 -8.26 -15.73
C LEU A 33 20.85 -8.91 -14.49
N HIS A 34 21.48 -9.96 -13.96
CA HIS A 34 21.08 -10.61 -12.71
C HIS A 34 21.13 -9.63 -11.55
N THR A 35 22.21 -8.86 -11.40
CA THR A 35 22.31 -7.82 -10.36
C THR A 35 21.19 -6.77 -10.47
N ARG A 36 20.82 -6.36 -11.69
CA ARG A 36 19.69 -5.44 -11.91
C ARG A 36 18.35 -6.07 -11.54
N GLN A 37 18.13 -7.34 -11.88
CA GLN A 37 16.93 -8.09 -11.51
C GLN A 37 16.82 -8.22 -9.98
N PHE A 38 17.90 -8.60 -9.30
CA PHE A 38 17.95 -8.67 -7.83
C PHE A 38 17.66 -7.32 -7.19
N LYS A 39 18.26 -6.23 -7.68
CA LYS A 39 17.99 -4.88 -7.19
C LYS A 39 16.52 -4.49 -7.37
N GLN A 40 15.93 -4.82 -8.52
CA GLN A 40 14.52 -4.55 -8.79
C GLN A 40 13.59 -5.38 -7.89
N ILE A 41 13.93 -6.65 -7.63
CA ILE A 41 13.17 -7.51 -6.71
C ILE A 41 13.25 -6.98 -5.28
N ASN A 42 14.44 -6.58 -4.82
CA ASN A 42 14.61 -6.04 -3.47
C ASN A 42 13.80 -4.75 -3.28
N SER A 43 13.85 -3.83 -4.25
CA SER A 43 13.03 -2.61 -4.22
C SER A 43 11.53 -2.91 -4.25
N ARG A 44 11.09 -3.93 -5.00
CA ARG A 44 9.67 -4.35 -4.98
C ARG A 44 9.28 -4.95 -3.64
N PHE A 45 10.17 -5.71 -2.99
CA PHE A 45 9.92 -6.31 -1.69
C PHE A 45 9.78 -5.25 -0.58
N GLU A 46 10.68 -4.27 -0.54
CA GLU A 46 10.58 -3.11 0.38
C GLU A 46 9.29 -2.30 0.15
N GLN A 47 8.88 -2.13 -1.12
CA GLN A 47 7.62 -1.48 -1.47
C GLN A 47 6.40 -2.31 -1.04
N LEU A 48 6.48 -3.64 -1.09
CA LEU A 48 5.43 -4.53 -0.62
C LEU A 48 5.29 -4.47 0.90
N GLU A 49 6.39 -4.53 1.63
CA GLU A 49 6.36 -4.44 3.09
C GLU A 49 5.81 -3.09 3.58
N SER A 50 6.24 -1.99 2.96
CA SER A 50 5.69 -0.66 3.26
C SER A 50 4.21 -0.56 2.90
N LYS A 51 3.79 -1.10 1.75
CA LYS A 51 2.36 -1.15 1.38
C LYS A 51 1.54 -2.00 2.35
N ILE A 52 2.01 -3.16 2.77
CA ILE A 52 1.31 -4.03 3.72
C ILE A 52 1.11 -3.30 5.04
N ASN A 53 2.17 -2.66 5.57
CA ASN A 53 2.10 -1.89 6.80
C ASN A 53 1.14 -0.69 6.66
N GLN A 54 1.17 0.00 5.52
CA GLN A 54 0.25 1.10 5.24
C GLN A 54 -1.20 0.60 5.17
N THR A 55 -1.47 -0.45 4.41
CA THR A 55 -2.80 -1.06 4.29
C THR A 55 -3.33 -1.53 5.65
N ALA A 56 -2.48 -2.13 6.49
CA ALA A 56 -2.89 -2.52 7.84
C ALA A 56 -3.24 -1.29 8.70
N ARG A 57 -2.48 -0.19 8.58
CA ARG A 57 -2.80 1.08 9.27
C ARG A 57 -4.09 1.68 8.76
N ASP A 58 -4.29 1.76 7.44
CA ASP A 58 -5.50 2.29 6.81
C ASP A 58 -6.74 1.48 7.23
N ALA A 59 -6.64 0.15 7.25
CA ALA A 59 -7.71 -0.72 7.70
C ALA A 59 -8.04 -0.49 9.19
N ASN A 60 -7.02 -0.44 10.06
CA ASN A 60 -7.23 -0.16 11.49
C ASN A 60 -7.82 1.23 11.71
N ALA A 61 -7.38 2.23 10.95
CA ALA A 61 -7.88 3.60 11.00
C ALA A 61 -9.34 3.69 10.51
N GLY A 62 -9.71 2.91 9.49
CA GLY A 62 -11.09 2.75 9.03
C GLY A 62 -12.01 2.13 10.09
N ILE A 63 -11.54 1.07 10.78
CA ILE A 63 -12.30 0.46 11.89
C ILE A 63 -12.47 1.46 13.04
N ALA A 64 -11.40 2.16 13.41
CA ALA A 64 -11.46 3.22 14.41
C ALA A 64 -12.45 4.33 14.01
N SER A 65 -12.48 4.72 12.74
CA SER A 65 -13.41 5.69 12.16
C SER A 65 -14.87 5.24 12.34
N VAL A 66 -15.18 4.00 11.98
CA VAL A 66 -16.54 3.46 12.15
C VAL A 66 -16.90 3.34 13.62
N ALA A 67 -15.98 2.88 14.47
CA ALA A 67 -16.21 2.83 15.92
C ALA A 67 -16.52 4.23 16.49
N ALA A 68 -15.75 5.24 16.07
CA ALA A 68 -15.99 6.65 16.43
C ALA A 68 -17.38 7.10 15.98
N MET A 69 -17.76 6.82 14.73
CA MET A 69 -19.07 7.16 14.18
C MET A 69 -20.18 6.48 14.99
N THR A 70 -20.08 5.18 15.27
CA THR A 70 -21.12 4.45 16.02
C THR A 70 -21.34 4.97 17.43
N ASN A 71 -20.29 5.51 18.06
CA ASN A 71 -20.33 6.02 19.42
C ASN A 71 -20.72 7.51 19.53
N ILE A 72 -21.11 8.15 18.42
CA ILE A 72 -21.66 9.52 18.45
C ILE A 72 -23.00 9.49 19.20
N PRO A 73 -23.16 10.23 20.31
CA PRO A 73 -24.43 10.33 21.00
C PRO A 73 -25.40 11.23 20.23
N TYR A 74 -26.67 10.85 20.18
CA TYR A 74 -27.76 11.67 19.64
C TYR A 74 -28.87 11.83 20.68
N SER A 75 -29.44 13.02 20.74
CA SER A 75 -30.61 13.30 21.56
C SER A 75 -31.87 12.89 20.81
N THR A 76 -32.72 12.09 21.46
CA THR A 76 -34.03 11.69 20.94
C THR A 76 -35.13 12.71 21.23
N GLY A 77 -34.83 13.76 22.01
CA GLY A 77 -35.78 14.80 22.40
C GLY A 77 -35.90 15.97 21.41
N THR A 78 -35.07 16.01 20.36
CA THR A 78 -35.03 17.12 19.40
C THR A 78 -35.12 16.63 17.96
N ARG A 79 -35.75 17.44 17.09
CA ARG A 79 -35.85 17.15 15.64
C ARG A 79 -34.49 17.10 14.94
N PHE A 80 -33.52 17.82 15.46
CA PHE A 80 -32.14 17.82 15.00
C PHE A 80 -31.23 17.51 16.18
N SER A 81 -30.22 16.68 15.95
CA SER A 81 -29.18 16.38 16.92
C SER A 81 -27.85 16.28 16.20
N ALA A 82 -26.76 16.69 16.85
CA ALA A 82 -25.42 16.50 16.35
C ALA A 82 -24.51 16.09 17.50
N GLY A 83 -23.45 15.37 17.19
CA GLY A 83 -22.51 14.89 18.18
C GLY A 83 -21.15 14.56 17.57
N LEU A 84 -20.20 14.35 18.47
CA LEU A 84 -18.84 13.93 18.16
C LEU A 84 -18.57 12.59 18.84
N GLY A 85 -17.78 11.75 18.19
CA GLY A 85 -17.34 10.47 18.69
C GLY A 85 -15.86 10.28 18.43
N VAL A 86 -15.21 9.46 19.24
CA VAL A 86 -13.80 9.08 19.05
C VAL A 86 -13.70 7.57 19.09
N GLY A 87 -12.77 7.02 18.34
CA GLY A 87 -12.58 5.60 18.18
C GLY A 87 -11.11 5.27 18.16
N ASN A 88 -10.74 4.21 18.86
CA ASN A 88 -9.39 3.70 18.85
C ASN A 88 -9.44 2.20 18.58
N PHE A 89 -8.61 1.75 17.66
CA PHE A 89 -8.48 0.34 17.32
C PHE A 89 -7.03 0.05 16.93
N LYS A 90 -6.35 -0.80 17.71
CA LYS A 90 -4.91 -1.08 17.55
C LYS A 90 -4.11 0.24 17.42
N ASN A 91 -3.40 0.42 16.30
CA ASN A 91 -2.59 1.60 15.99
C ASN A 91 -3.40 2.70 15.25
N GLY A 92 -4.70 2.48 15.01
CA GLY A 92 -5.62 3.42 14.39
C GLY A 92 -6.34 4.28 15.43
N LYS A 93 -6.35 5.59 15.21
CA LYS A 93 -7.14 6.56 15.97
C LYS A 93 -7.99 7.34 15.00
N ALA A 94 -9.23 7.59 15.38
CA ALA A 94 -10.15 8.35 14.57
C ALA A 94 -11.09 9.19 15.43
N ILE A 95 -11.54 10.27 14.83
CA ILE A 95 -12.58 11.16 15.35
C ILE A 95 -13.71 11.19 14.34
N ALA A 96 -14.94 11.28 14.83
CA ALA A 96 -16.13 11.33 14.00
C ALA A 96 -17.05 12.44 14.47
N ALA A 97 -17.74 13.04 13.51
CA ALA A 97 -18.81 13.98 13.71
C ALA A 97 -20.04 13.50 12.95
N GLY A 98 -21.22 13.73 13.50
CA GLY A 98 -22.43 13.36 12.80
C GLY A 98 -23.64 14.11 13.30
N ALA A 99 -24.65 14.12 12.45
CA ALA A 99 -25.93 14.72 12.74
C ALA A 99 -27.05 13.72 12.45
N GLN A 100 -28.13 13.86 13.19
CA GLN A 100 -29.37 13.12 13.02
C GLN A 100 -30.51 14.12 12.87
N TYR A 101 -31.43 13.82 11.97
CA TYR A 101 -32.64 14.57 11.73
C TYR A 101 -33.86 13.65 11.78
N GLN A 102 -34.85 14.01 12.60
CA GLN A 102 -36.11 13.31 12.72
C GLN A 102 -37.15 13.97 11.81
N ILE A 103 -37.47 13.31 10.71
CA ILE A 103 -38.48 13.79 9.74
C ILE A 103 -39.89 13.60 10.32
N LYS A 104 -40.15 12.44 10.91
CA LYS A 104 -41.40 12.10 11.60
C LYS A 104 -41.08 11.33 12.88
N GLN A 105 -42.05 11.19 13.79
CA GLN A 105 -41.88 10.40 15.03
C GLN A 105 -41.40 8.96 14.77
N ASN A 106 -41.75 8.42 13.60
CA ASN A 106 -41.41 7.09 13.11
C ASN A 106 -40.34 7.08 12.01
N LEU A 107 -39.76 8.22 11.63
CA LEU A 107 -38.75 8.29 10.58
C LEU A 107 -37.57 9.20 10.98
N ASN A 108 -36.41 8.58 11.14
CA ASN A 108 -35.16 9.25 11.47
C ASN A 108 -34.13 9.05 10.35
N VAL A 109 -33.31 10.07 10.11
CA VAL A 109 -32.19 10.05 9.17
C VAL A 109 -30.95 10.48 9.90
N ARG A 110 -29.82 9.85 9.61
CA ARG A 110 -28.53 10.13 10.22
C ARG A 110 -27.47 10.26 9.13
N SER A 111 -26.56 11.21 9.33
CA SER A 111 -25.35 11.38 8.51
C SER A 111 -24.15 11.58 9.43
N SER A 112 -22.99 11.10 9.00
CA SER A 112 -21.76 11.16 9.79
C SER A 112 -20.54 11.13 8.89
N VAL A 113 -19.48 11.75 9.37
CA VAL A 113 -18.16 11.85 8.76
C VAL A 113 -17.12 11.58 9.82
N SER A 114 -15.99 10.98 9.44
CA SER A 114 -14.87 10.75 10.35
C SER A 114 -13.55 10.99 9.65
N TRP A 115 -12.57 11.37 10.45
CA TRP A 115 -11.19 11.58 10.06
C TRP A 115 -10.30 10.74 10.96
N ASN A 116 -9.24 10.18 10.39
CA ASN A 116 -8.32 9.32 11.10
C ASN A 116 -6.86 9.68 10.81
N ASN A 117 -5.95 9.08 11.56
CA ASN A 117 -4.51 9.35 11.47
C ASN A 117 -3.83 8.75 10.22
N SER A 118 -4.60 8.23 9.27
CA SER A 118 -4.09 7.68 7.99
C SER A 118 -4.56 8.53 6.81
N ASP A 119 -4.91 9.80 7.05
CA ASP A 119 -5.51 10.74 6.09
C ASP A 119 -6.72 10.19 5.34
N SER A 120 -7.40 9.19 5.93
CA SER A 120 -8.55 8.54 5.35
C SER A 120 -9.82 9.11 5.97
N THR A 121 -10.74 9.56 5.12
CA THR A 121 -12.05 10.06 5.54
C THR A 121 -13.12 9.00 5.29
N VAL A 122 -13.95 8.73 6.30
CA VAL A 122 -15.10 7.82 6.15
C VAL A 122 -16.37 8.62 6.31
N ILE A 123 -17.29 8.50 5.35
CA ILE A 123 -18.61 9.11 5.38
C ILE A 123 -19.67 8.01 5.40
N GLY A 124 -20.78 8.26 6.09
CA GLY A 124 -21.88 7.33 6.16
C GLY A 124 -23.20 8.04 6.45
N ALA A 125 -24.28 7.51 5.88
CA ALA A 125 -25.63 7.95 6.16
C ALA A 125 -26.56 6.74 6.33
N GLY A 126 -27.64 6.93 7.08
CA GLY A 126 -28.61 5.87 7.35
C GLY A 126 -29.99 6.44 7.62
N ILE A 127 -31.00 5.60 7.41
CA ILE A 127 -32.39 5.91 7.72
C ILE A 127 -32.93 4.84 8.67
N ALA A 128 -33.81 5.23 9.57
CA ALA A 128 -34.46 4.34 10.51
C ALA A 128 -35.96 4.61 10.52
N TYR A 129 -36.76 3.55 10.38
CA TYR A 129 -38.20 3.60 10.47
C TYR A 129 -38.67 2.72 11.63
N GLY A 130 -39.57 3.24 12.47
CA GLY A 130 -40.17 2.49 13.59
C GLY A 130 -41.69 2.42 13.43
N TRP A 131 -42.29 1.26 13.67
CA TRP A 131 -43.74 1.05 13.67
C TRP A 131 -44.26 0.71 15.08
#